data_AF-I4BSY9-F1
#
_entry.id   AF-I4BSY9-F1
#
_cell.length_a   1.000
_cell.length_b   1.000
_cell.length_c   1.000
_cell.angle_alpha   90.00
_cell.angle_beta   90.00
_cell.angle_gamma   90.00
#
_symmetry.space_group_name_H-M   'P 1'
#
loop_
_entity.id
_entity.type
_entity.pdbx_description
1 polymer ?
#
loop_
_entity_poly.entity_id
_entity_poly.type
_entity_poly.pdbx_seq_one_letter_code
_entity_poly.pdbx_strand_id
1 'polypeptide(L)' 'MTTAHDIDWPAVLADRLTTTSPDVLRELLATFIHTLMGAEADALCGAGYGPRSSERTNSRNGYRHRQFDTRAGSLDLAI' A
#
# COMPACT_ATOMS: atom_id res chain seq x y z
N MET A 1 37.05 14.39 18.04
CA MET A 1 36.27 14.39 16.79
C MET A 1 35.43 13.12 16.82
N THR A 2 34.11 13.24 17.02
CA THR A 2 33.20 12.09 17.12
C THR A 2 32.65 11.81 15.72
N THR A 3 33.07 10.72 15.11
CA THR A 3 32.55 10.26 13.82
C THR A 3 31.11 9.79 14.02
N ALA A 4 30.18 10.44 13.32
CA ALA A 4 28.77 10.03 13.27
C ALA A 4 28.70 8.53 12.97
N HIS A 5 27.99 7.78 13.80
CA HIS A 5 27.78 6.36 13.58
C HIS A 5 27.02 6.20 12.27
N ASP A 6 27.64 5.53 11.30
CA ASP A 6 26.99 5.08 10.08
C ASP A 6 26.09 3.90 10.46
N ILE A 7 24.92 4.24 11.02
CA ILE A 7 23.93 3.25 11.42
C ILE A 7 23.42 2.62 10.12
N ASP A 8 23.58 1.31 10.00
CA ASP A 8 22.99 0.51 8.92
C ASP A 8 21.47 0.48 9.09
N TRP A 9 20.83 1.55 8.62
CA TRP A 9 19.39 1.75 8.68
C TRP A 9 18.61 0.64 7.95
N PRO A 10 19.04 0.13 6.78
CA PRO A 10 18.40 -1.04 6.16
C PRO A 10 18.36 -2.26 7.07
N ALA A 11 19.47 -2.61 7.73
CA ALA A 11 19.51 -3.74 8.65
C ALA A 11 18.66 -3.49 9.91
N VAL A 12 18.72 -2.28 10.47
CA VAL A 12 17.89 -1.89 11.63
C VAL A 12 16.40 -1.89 11.27
N LEU A 13 16.04 -1.43 10.08
CA LEU A 13 14.65 -1.42 9.62
C LEU A 13 14.16 -2.84 9.34
N ALA A 14 14.97 -3.68 8.69
CA ALA A 14 14.64 -5.09 8.46
C ALA A 14 14.46 -5.83 9.79
N ASP A 15 15.33 -5.61 10.77
CA ASP A 15 15.17 -6.16 12.11
C ASP A 15 13.87 -5.65 12.72
N ARG A 16 13.66 -4.33 12.84
CA ARG A 16 12.42 -3.77 13.43
C ARG A 16 11.14 -4.26 12.77
N LEU A 17 11.12 -4.38 11.44
CA LEU A 17 9.98 -4.89 10.67
C LEU A 17 9.74 -6.39 10.88
N THR A 18 10.77 -7.16 11.26
CA THR A 18 10.67 -8.60 11.47
C THR A 18 10.52 -9.01 12.94
N THR A 19 11.17 -8.29 13.88
CA THR A 19 11.11 -8.57 15.34
C THR A 19 10.01 -7.82 16.07
N THR A 20 9.57 -6.63 15.63
CA THR A 20 8.72 -5.76 16.47
C THR A 20 7.22 -5.92 16.21
N SER A 21 6.76 -6.05 14.95
CA SER A 21 5.46 -6.67 14.65
C SER A 21 5.32 -7.02 13.16
N PRO A 22 4.94 -8.27 12.81
CA PRO A 22 4.61 -8.64 11.43
C PRO A 22 3.42 -7.85 10.86
N ASP A 23 2.67 -7.15 11.71
CA ASP A 23 1.51 -6.33 11.33
C ASP A 23 1.91 -5.05 10.59
N VAL A 24 3.05 -4.43 10.92
CA VAL A 24 3.50 -3.20 10.21
C VAL A 24 3.80 -3.51 8.74
N LEU A 25 4.46 -4.64 8.45
CA LEU A 25 4.72 -5.06 7.07
C LEU A 25 3.42 -5.33 6.31
N ARG A 26 2.44 -5.94 6.98
CA ARG A 26 1.12 -6.22 6.38
C ARG A 26 0.35 -4.93 6.09
N GLU A 27 0.35 -3.98 7.01
CA GLU A 27 -0.29 -2.67 6.86
C GLU A 27 0.35 -1.85 5.74
N LEU A 28 1.68 -1.78 5.69
CA LEU A 28 2.40 -1.10 4.61
C LEU A 28 2.11 -1.75 3.25
N LEU A 29 2.12 -3.08 3.18
CA LEU A 29 1.81 -3.80 1.95
C LEU A 29 0.36 -3.57 1.52
N ALA A 30 -0.60 -3.63 2.44
CA ALA A 30 -2.00 -3.32 2.16
C ALA A 30 -2.17 -1.88 1.66
N THR A 31 -1.45 -0.93 2.27
CA THR A 31 -1.44 0.49 1.84
C THR A 31 -0.94 0.61 0.41
N PHE A 32 0.20 0.00 0.07
CA PHE A 32 0.73 0.03 -1.30
C PHE A 32 -0.20 -0.65 -2.30
N ILE A 33 -0.85 -1.75 -1.93
CA ILE A 33 -1.81 -2.41 -2.81
C ILE A 33 -3.00 -1.48 -3.08
N HIS A 34 -3.58 -0.86 -2.05
CA HIS A 34 -4.68 0.10 -2.22
C HIS A 34 -4.30 1.31 -3.08
N THR A 35 -3.08 1.85 -2.94
CA THR A 35 -2.64 2.99 -3.76
C THR A 35 -2.49 2.60 -5.24
N LEU A 36 -1.88 1.45 -5.52
CA LEU A 36 -1.70 0.97 -6.89
C LEU A 36 -3.04 0.68 -7.59
N MET A 37 -3.93 -0.07 -6.93
CA MET A 37 -5.27 -0.33 -7.48
C MET A 37 -6.09 0.95 -7.60
N GLY A 38 -5.89 1.92 -6.69
CA GLY A 38 -6.50 3.23 -6.78
C GLY A 38 -6.08 4.01 -8.02
N ALA A 39 -4.79 4.04 -8.30
CA ALA A 39 -4.25 4.67 -9.49
C ALA A 39 -4.73 3.98 -10.78
N GLU A 40 -4.77 2.65 -10.79
CA GLU A 40 -5.30 1.88 -11.93
C GLU A 40 -6.79 2.19 -12.17
N ALA A 41 -7.60 2.21 -11.12
CA ALA A 41 -9.02 2.54 -11.22
C ALA A 41 -9.25 3.97 -11.74
N ASP A 42 -8.43 4.93 -11.31
CA ASP A 42 -8.51 6.31 -11.77
C ASP A 42 -8.12 6.42 -13.26
N ALA A 43 -7.09 5.68 -13.69
CA ALA A 43 -6.70 5.58 -15.10
C ALA A 43 -7.81 4.95 -15.96
N LEU A 44 -8.41 3.84 -15.50
CA LEU A 44 -9.51 3.17 -16.19
C LEU A 44 -10.78 4.03 -16.27
N CYS A 45 -11.05 4.83 -15.24
CA CYS A 45 -12.19 5.76 -15.25
C CYS A 45 -11.93 7.00 -16.10
N GLY A 46 -10.68 7.29 -16.48
CA GLY A 46 -10.28 8.53 -17.15
C GLY A 46 -10.31 9.77 -16.24
N ALA A 47 -10.39 9.57 -14.92
CA ALA A 47 -10.45 10.63 -13.93
C ALA A 47 -10.32 10.09 -12.49
N GLY A 48 -9.66 10.87 -11.63
CA GLY A 48 -9.49 10.57 -10.20
C GLY A 48 -10.81 10.44 -9.44
N TYR A 49 -10.81 9.91 -8.22
CA TYR A 49 -12.05 9.73 -7.44
C TYR A 49 -12.70 11.05 -6.97
N GLY A 50 -13.90 11.36 -7.46
CA GLY A 50 -14.71 12.53 -7.04
C GLY A 50 -14.68 13.76 -7.97
N PRO A 51 -13.57 14.08 -8.67
CA PRO A 51 -13.54 15.14 -9.67
C PRO A 51 -14.51 14.95 -10.83
N ARG A 52 -15.08 16.07 -11.28
CA ARG A 52 -15.76 16.17 -12.57
C ARG A 52 -14.70 16.25 -13.66
N SER A 53 -14.81 15.38 -14.66
CA SER A 53 -13.96 15.38 -15.84
C SER A 53 -14.81 15.03 -17.05
N SER A 54 -14.58 15.69 -18.19
CA SER A 54 -15.19 15.33 -19.48
C SER A 54 -14.66 14.01 -20.04
N GLU A 55 -13.48 13.57 -19.59
CA GLU A 55 -12.84 12.31 -19.99
C GLU A 55 -13.38 11.11 -19.19
N ARG A 56 -14.22 11.35 -18.17
CA ARG A 56 -14.75 10.27 -17.33
C ARG A 56 -15.69 9.38 -18.13
N THR A 57 -15.36 8.09 -18.23
CA THR A 57 -16.18 7.07 -18.90
C THR A 57 -16.82 6.07 -17.92
N ASN A 58 -16.32 5.98 -16.69
CA ASN A 58 -16.81 5.07 -15.66
C ASN A 58 -16.65 5.67 -14.24
N SER A 59 -17.27 5.03 -13.25
CA SER A 59 -17.19 5.37 -11.83
C SER A 59 -16.94 4.13 -10.97
N ARG A 60 -16.22 4.35 -9.86
CA ARG A 60 -15.91 3.31 -8.88
C ARG A 60 -17.17 2.93 -8.09
N ASN A 61 -17.42 1.64 -7.90
CA ASN A 61 -18.64 1.09 -7.26
C ASN A 61 -18.38 0.55 -5.84
N GLY A 62 -17.66 1.35 -5.05
CA GLY A 62 -17.18 0.96 -3.73
C GLY A 62 -16.20 -0.21 -3.77
N TYR A 63 -15.91 -0.76 -2.59
CA TYR A 63 -14.95 -1.84 -2.38
C TYR A 63 -15.66 -3.11 -1.89
N ARG A 64 -15.01 -4.26 -2.02
CA ARG A 64 -15.43 -5.56 -1.47
C ARG A 64 -14.23 -6.23 -0.80
N HIS A 65 -14.51 -6.95 0.28
CA HIS A 65 -13.48 -7.69 1.00
C HIS A 65 -12.97 -8.87 0.18
N ARG A 66 -11.65 -8.99 0.08
CA ARG A 66 -10.98 -10.13 -0.53
C ARG A 66 -9.73 -10.46 0.26
N GLN A 67 -9.66 -11.72 0.69
CA GLN A 67 -8.45 -12.27 1.30
C GLN A 67 -7.35 -12.42 0.24
N PHE A 68 -6.14 -11.95 0.56
CA PHE A 68 -4.97 -12.03 -0.30
C PHE A 68 -3.76 -12.55 0.47
N ASP A 69 -3.30 -13.74 0.08
CA ASP A 69 -2.17 -14.39 0.74
C ASP A 69 -0.84 -13.91 0.16
N THR A 70 0.03 -13.40 1.02
CA THR A 70 1.35 -12.86 0.66
C THR A 70 2.46 -13.53 1.49
N ARG A 71 3.72 -13.23 1.17
CA ARG A 71 4.85 -13.69 2.00
C ARG A 71 4.91 -13.03 3.38
N ALA A 72 4.32 -11.84 3.53
CA ALA A 72 4.11 -11.22 4.83
C ALA A 72 2.92 -11.84 5.58
N GLY A 73 2.16 -12.72 4.91
CA GLY A 73 0.99 -13.45 5.37
C GLY A 73 -0.32 -12.98 4.72
N SER A 74 -1.45 -13.49 5.21
CA SER A 74 -2.78 -13.13 4.70
C SER A 74 -3.17 -11.69 5.04
N LEU A 75 -3.69 -10.97 4.03
CA LEU A 75 -4.24 -9.63 4.14
C LEU A 75 -5.74 -9.69 3.84
N ASP A 76 -6.57 -9.01 4.63
CA ASP A 76 -7.95 -8.71 4.23
C ASP A 76 -7.97 -7.34 3.56
N LEU A 77 -8.21 -7.30 2.25
CA LEU A 77 -8.17 -6.09 1.45
C LEU A 77 -9.58 -5.67 1.04
N ALA A 78 -9.85 -4.37 1.04
CA ALA A 78 -11.08 -3.79 0.51
C ALA A 78 -10.81 -3.25 -0.88
N ILE A 79 -11.21 -4.00 -1.92
CA ILE A 79 -10.84 -3.74 -3.33
C ILE A 79 -12.03 -3.69 -4.27
#